data_AF-A0A972PHD2-F1
#
_entry.id   AF-A0A972PHD2-F1
#
_cell.length_a   1.000
_cell.length_b   1.000
_cell.length_c   1.000
_cell.angle_alpha   90.00
_cell.angle_beta   90.00
_cell.angle_gamma   90.00
#
_symmetry.space_group_name_H-M   'P 1'
#
loop_
_entity.id
_entity.type
_entity.pdbx_description
1 polymer ?
#
loop_
_entity_poly.entity_id
_entity_poly.type
_entity_poly.pdbx_seq_one_letter_code
_entity_poly.pdbx_strand_id
1 'polypeptide(L)'
;MKKGWYNEKIGLVLLLVGAAIFVLAFIIMNPLGTAIGPSESGSRVVLLNIMAFVFCLPWGAYWMYKFAQHADWLAMPGRFIKGLKTKVFSPYALVGIAIIGALFAAAGFGDLGGLDVQAMVIAASASLFGSVVSFFGLFVGQIIARVFINPVWSGGSSTAVSTLIAYTLIDASIWAYAGYMYFKNVVNRGDKPFFGRFLVTLLLTEAVHQPWWFTTYWIMNTREAAITNVLADWVVLGAGNLFFPYWWLSFLFVATGFLAGEAARRVISGGRTKEEED
;
A
#
# COMPACT_ATOMS: atom_id res chain seq x y z
N MET A 1 -2.80 27.90 -11.66
CA MET A 1 -2.13 27.51 -10.39
C MET A 1 -0.68 27.92 -10.53
N LYS A 2 -0.06 28.56 -9.52
CA LYS A 2 1.41 28.73 -9.54
C LYS A 2 2.01 27.33 -9.73
N LYS A 3 2.91 27.15 -10.70
CA LYS A 3 3.57 25.86 -10.94
C LYS A 3 4.22 25.44 -9.62
N GLY A 4 3.65 24.42 -8.96
CA GLY A 4 4.28 23.80 -7.81
C GLY A 4 5.67 23.31 -8.20
N TRP A 5 6.58 23.25 -7.23
CA TRP A 5 7.94 22.80 -7.47
C TRP A 5 7.98 21.34 -7.96
N TYR A 6 7.05 20.49 -7.50
CA TYR A 6 6.92 19.11 -7.95
C TYR A 6 6.07 19.00 -9.22
N ASN A 7 6.56 18.25 -10.21
CA ASN A 7 5.86 17.93 -11.45
C ASN A 7 6.15 16.50 -11.91
N GLU A 8 5.44 16.03 -12.93
CA GLU A 8 5.58 14.67 -13.46
C GLU A 8 7.02 14.29 -13.80
N LYS A 9 7.78 15.20 -14.43
CA LYS A 9 9.17 14.95 -14.82
C LYS A 9 10.06 14.77 -13.59
N ILE A 10 9.94 15.65 -12.59
CA ILE A 10 10.70 15.55 -11.35
C ILE A 10 10.34 14.25 -10.61
N GLY A 11 9.04 13.93 -10.51
CA GLY A 11 8.59 12.70 -9.86
C GLY A 11 9.12 11.43 -10.52
N LEU A 12 9.06 11.38 -11.86
CA LEU A 12 9.59 10.24 -12.61
C LEU A 12 11.12 10.13 -12.46
N VAL A 13 11.85 11.26 -12.51
CA VAL A 13 13.31 11.26 -12.31
C VAL A 13 13.67 10.74 -10.91
N LEU A 14 12.98 11.22 -9.86
CA LEU A 14 13.23 10.75 -8.49
C LEU A 14 12.93 9.26 -8.33
N LEU A 15 11.85 8.76 -8.95
CA LEU A 15 11.52 7.34 -8.96
C LEU A 15 12.61 6.51 -9.65
N LEU A 16 13.03 6.91 -10.86
CA LEU A 16 14.02 6.16 -11.65
C LEU A 16 15.41 6.17 -10.99
N VAL A 17 15.85 7.33 -10.50
CA VAL A 17 17.11 7.46 -9.78
C VAL A 17 17.05 6.66 -8.47
N GLY A 18 15.93 6.75 -7.75
CA GLY A 18 15.69 6.00 -6.54
C GLY A 18 15.78 4.48 -6.74
N ALA A 19 15.10 3.98 -7.78
CA ALA A 19 15.16 2.57 -8.18
C ALA A 19 16.58 2.15 -8.56
N ALA A 20 17.31 2.97 -9.33
CA ALA A 20 18.69 2.68 -9.71
C ALA A 20 19.62 2.61 -8.48
N ILE A 21 19.50 3.55 -7.54
CA ILE A 21 20.27 3.54 -6.29
C ILE A 21 19.97 2.28 -5.48
N PHE A 22 18.69 1.91 -5.34
CA PHE A 22 18.31 0.70 -4.62
C PHE A 22 18.88 -0.56 -5.28
N VAL A 23 18.75 -0.71 -6.60
CA VAL A 23 19.30 -1.86 -7.33
C VAL A 23 20.81 -1.96 -7.17
N LEU A 24 21.54 -0.84 -7.31
CA LEU A 24 22.97 -0.81 -7.09
C LEU A 24 23.34 -1.17 -5.65
N ALA A 25 22.63 -0.61 -4.66
CA ALA A 25 22.84 -0.95 -3.25
C ALA A 25 22.59 -2.44 -3.00
N PHE A 26 21.51 -3.01 -3.54
CA PHE A 26 21.18 -4.42 -3.41
C PHE A 26 22.29 -5.33 -3.98
N ILE A 27 22.83 -4.98 -5.16
CA ILE A 27 23.91 -5.75 -5.79
C ILE A 27 25.23 -5.60 -5.00
N ILE A 28 25.62 -4.37 -4.63
CA ILE A 28 26.89 -4.09 -3.95
C ILE A 28 26.90 -4.68 -2.54
N MET A 29 25.80 -4.52 -1.80
CA MET A 29 25.67 -5.05 -0.45
C MET A 29 25.46 -6.57 -0.45
N ASN A 30 24.99 -7.15 -1.56
CA ASN A 30 24.83 -8.60 -1.74
C ASN A 30 24.14 -9.28 -0.55
N PRO A 31 22.84 -9.00 -0.29
CA PRO A 31 22.14 -9.50 0.89
C PRO A 31 21.95 -11.01 0.92
N LEU A 32 22.14 -11.67 -0.23
CA LEU A 32 22.13 -13.11 -0.40
C LEU A 32 23.45 -13.78 0.03
N GLY A 33 24.52 -12.99 0.20
CA GLY A 33 25.80 -13.44 0.72
C GLY A 33 25.91 -13.25 2.24
N THR A 34 27.10 -13.54 2.77
CA THR A 34 27.41 -13.40 4.20
C THR A 34 27.93 -12.00 4.58
N ALA A 35 28.17 -11.14 3.59
CA ALA A 35 28.89 -9.87 3.76
C ALA A 35 28.18 -8.83 4.62
N ILE A 36 26.83 -8.82 4.64
CA ILE A 36 26.05 -7.87 5.45
C ILE A 36 25.60 -8.45 6.78
N GLY A 37 26.17 -9.59 7.20
CA GLY A 37 25.96 -10.15 8.52
C GLY A 37 24.66 -10.95 8.70
N PRO A 38 24.34 -11.31 9.96
CA PRO A 38 23.20 -12.16 10.29
C PRO A 38 21.86 -11.49 9.97
N SER A 39 20.76 -12.23 10.09
CA SER A 39 19.41 -11.67 9.96
C SER A 39 19.24 -10.45 10.88
N GLU A 40 18.55 -9.42 10.38
CA GLU A 40 18.28 -8.15 11.07
C GLU A 40 19.51 -7.36 11.52
N SER A 41 20.70 -7.64 10.98
CA SER A 41 21.89 -6.82 11.23
C SER A 41 21.68 -5.36 10.84
N GLY A 42 22.47 -4.45 11.41
CA GLY A 42 22.43 -3.03 11.06
C GLY A 42 22.60 -2.76 9.56
N SER A 43 23.46 -3.52 8.86
CA SER A 43 23.65 -3.40 7.42
C SER A 43 22.40 -3.81 6.62
N ARG A 44 21.66 -4.83 7.08
CA ARG A 44 20.37 -5.20 6.49
C ARG A 44 19.31 -4.13 6.70
N VAL A 45 19.25 -3.56 7.91
CA VAL A 45 18.37 -2.42 8.22
C VAL A 45 18.70 -1.21 7.34
N VAL A 46 19.98 -0.93 7.07
CA VAL A 46 20.38 0.13 6.12
C VAL A 46 19.85 -0.15 4.72
N LEU A 47 20.01 -1.38 4.20
CA LEU A 47 19.49 -1.73 2.87
C LEU A 47 17.96 -1.63 2.80
N LEU A 48 17.25 -2.02 3.86
CA LEU A 48 15.80 -1.85 3.97
C LEU A 48 15.40 -0.36 3.94
N ASN A 49 16.14 0.49 4.64
CA ASN A 49 15.90 1.94 4.63
C ASN A 49 16.20 2.56 3.26
N ILE A 50 17.22 2.07 2.53
CA ILE A 50 17.46 2.49 1.15
C ILE A 50 16.25 2.12 0.27
N MET A 51 15.75 0.89 0.36
CA MET A 51 14.53 0.49 -0.35
C MET A 51 13.36 1.43 -0.01
N ALA A 52 13.10 1.65 1.28
CA ALA A 52 11.96 2.43 1.75
C ALA A 52 12.02 3.91 1.35
N PHE A 53 13.10 4.60 1.69
CA PHE A 53 13.19 6.06 1.55
C PHE A 53 13.69 6.51 0.18
N VAL A 54 14.61 5.75 -0.43
CA VAL A 54 15.23 6.15 -1.69
C VAL A 54 14.41 5.67 -2.88
N PHE A 55 13.72 4.52 -2.79
CA PHE A 55 12.90 3.99 -3.88
C PHE A 55 11.39 4.08 -3.62
N CYS A 56 10.89 3.45 -2.56
CA CYS A 56 9.46 3.30 -2.30
C CYS A 56 8.77 4.66 -2.01
N LEU A 57 9.41 5.58 -1.29
CA LEU A 57 8.85 6.92 -1.06
C LEU A 57 8.67 7.72 -2.36
N PRO A 58 9.70 7.86 -3.24
CA PRO A 58 9.49 8.45 -4.56
C PRO A 58 8.43 7.76 -5.40
N TRP A 59 8.34 6.42 -5.34
CA TRP A 59 7.26 5.67 -5.99
C TRP A 59 5.88 6.09 -5.48
N GLY A 60 5.67 6.05 -4.16
CA GLY A 60 4.39 6.45 -3.55
C GLY A 60 4.03 7.91 -3.86
N ALA A 61 5.01 8.80 -3.78
CA ALA A 61 4.85 10.22 -4.12
C ALA A 61 4.45 10.42 -5.58
N TYR A 62 5.06 9.68 -6.51
CA TYR A 62 4.73 9.74 -7.93
C TYR A 62 3.27 9.33 -8.18
N TRP A 63 2.80 8.22 -7.61
CA TRP A 63 1.43 7.76 -7.81
C TRP A 63 0.39 8.65 -7.13
N MET A 64 0.68 9.17 -5.92
CA MET A 64 -0.14 10.20 -5.30
C MET A 64 -0.21 11.48 -6.16
N TYR A 65 0.90 11.89 -6.78
CA TYR A 65 0.91 13.04 -7.69
C TYR A 65 0.06 12.79 -8.94
N LYS A 66 0.18 11.61 -9.56
CA LYS A 66 -0.65 11.22 -10.72
C LYS A 66 -2.12 11.21 -10.36
N PHE A 67 -2.48 10.69 -9.19
CA PHE A 67 -3.85 10.74 -8.66
C PHE A 67 -4.33 12.18 -8.46
N ALA A 68 -3.50 13.03 -7.87
CA ALA A 68 -3.83 14.42 -7.59
C ALA A 68 -4.04 15.30 -8.84
N GLN A 69 -3.68 14.82 -10.04
CA GLN A 69 -4.00 15.52 -11.29
C GLN A 69 -5.49 15.40 -11.67
N HIS A 70 -6.24 14.51 -11.03
CA HIS A 70 -7.67 14.27 -11.29
C HIS A 70 -8.52 14.90 -10.17
N ALA A 71 -8.99 16.12 -10.39
CA ALA A 71 -9.73 16.89 -9.38
C ALA A 71 -11.06 16.23 -8.96
N ASP A 72 -11.66 15.46 -9.87
CA ASP A 72 -12.85 14.63 -9.67
C ASP A 72 -12.57 13.43 -8.75
N TRP A 73 -11.36 12.89 -8.77
CA TRP A 73 -10.96 11.78 -7.90
C TRP A 73 -10.69 12.21 -6.46
N LEU A 74 -10.26 13.46 -6.26
CA LEU A 74 -10.01 14.06 -4.95
C LEU A 74 -11.29 14.48 -4.21
N ALA A 75 -12.40 14.60 -4.94
CA ALA A 75 -13.68 15.00 -4.37
C ALA A 75 -14.39 13.81 -3.73
N MET A 76 -15.23 14.08 -2.73
CA MET A 76 -16.15 13.08 -2.22
C MET A 76 -17.01 12.56 -3.37
N PRO A 77 -17.22 11.22 -3.51
CA PRO A 77 -18.05 10.65 -4.56
C PRO A 77 -19.41 11.35 -4.64
N GLY A 78 -19.84 11.73 -5.86
CA GLY A 78 -21.09 12.45 -6.09
C GLY A 78 -21.09 13.94 -5.72
N ARG A 79 -19.96 14.51 -5.25
CA ARG A 79 -19.86 15.93 -4.84
C ARG A 79 -18.84 16.74 -5.63
N PHE A 80 -18.37 16.23 -6.76
CA PHE A 80 -17.49 16.98 -7.64
C PHE A 80 -18.26 18.08 -8.37
N ILE A 81 -17.73 19.30 -8.36
CA ILE A 81 -18.27 20.43 -9.10
C ILE A 81 -17.22 20.90 -10.10
N LYS A 82 -17.58 20.87 -11.39
CA LYS A 82 -16.68 21.25 -12.48
C LYS A 82 -16.23 22.70 -12.31
N GLY A 83 -14.92 22.93 -12.41
CA GLY A 83 -14.31 24.26 -12.27
C GLY A 83 -13.94 24.64 -10.84
N LEU A 84 -14.44 23.94 -9.82
CA LEU A 84 -13.94 24.11 -8.45
C LEU A 84 -12.60 23.38 -8.27
N LYS A 85 -11.66 24.07 -7.61
CA LYS A 85 -10.37 23.47 -7.26
C LYS A 85 -10.54 22.59 -6.04
N THR A 86 -10.40 21.28 -6.22
CA THR A 86 -10.32 20.33 -5.11
C THR A 86 -8.90 20.31 -4.54
N LYS A 87 -8.76 20.57 -3.24
CA LYS A 87 -7.47 20.46 -2.55
C LYS A 87 -7.16 18.99 -2.25
N VAL A 88 -5.89 18.60 -2.40
CA VAL A 88 -5.42 17.24 -2.07
C VAL A 88 -5.70 16.88 -0.61
N PHE A 89 -5.33 17.78 0.31
CA PHE A 89 -5.67 17.68 1.74
C PHE A 89 -6.94 18.47 2.05
N SER A 90 -8.05 18.06 1.45
CA SER A 90 -9.38 18.58 1.81
C SER A 90 -9.85 18.01 3.16
N PRO A 91 -10.88 18.60 3.81
CA PRO A 91 -11.48 17.99 5.00
C PRO A 91 -11.93 16.54 4.76
N TYR A 92 -12.45 16.23 3.57
CA TYR A 92 -12.79 14.86 3.17
C TYR A 92 -11.58 13.92 3.21
N ALA A 93 -10.45 14.33 2.63
CA ALA A 93 -9.23 13.52 2.64
C ALA A 93 -8.64 13.38 4.05
N LEU A 94 -8.60 14.46 4.85
CA LEU A 94 -8.06 14.44 6.21
C LEU A 94 -8.88 13.55 7.15
N VAL A 95 -10.21 13.64 7.08
CA VAL A 95 -11.11 12.75 7.84
C VAL A 95 -10.97 11.31 7.35
N GLY A 96 -10.87 11.09 6.04
CA GLY A 96 -10.59 9.78 5.48
C GLY A 96 -9.29 9.18 6.02
N ILE A 97 -8.20 9.95 6.07
CA ILE A 97 -6.91 9.52 6.63
C ILE A 97 -7.07 9.10 8.10
N ALA A 98 -7.78 9.89 8.91
CA ALA A 98 -7.99 9.59 10.32
C ALA A 98 -8.83 8.31 10.53
N ILE A 99 -9.93 8.15 9.79
CA ILE A 99 -10.80 6.96 9.87
C ILE A 99 -10.04 5.71 9.43
N ILE A 100 -9.37 5.77 8.27
CA ILE A 100 -8.62 4.63 7.75
C ILE A 100 -7.45 4.29 8.68
N GLY A 101 -6.74 5.29 9.22
CA GLY A 101 -5.68 5.06 10.20
C GLY A 101 -6.19 4.34 11.45
N ALA A 102 -7.33 4.75 11.99
CA ALA A 102 -7.93 4.09 13.14
C ALA A 102 -8.37 2.65 12.83
N LEU A 103 -9.05 2.43 11.70
CA LEU A 103 -9.50 1.10 11.28
C LEU A 103 -8.31 0.16 10.99
N PHE A 104 -7.27 0.67 10.35
CA PHE A 104 -6.07 -0.10 10.04
C PHE A 104 -5.29 -0.45 11.32
N ALA A 105 -5.22 0.48 12.27
CA ALA A 105 -4.63 0.22 13.58
C ALA A 105 -5.38 -0.89 14.32
N ALA A 106 -6.71 -0.80 14.37
CA ALA A 106 -7.56 -1.83 14.98
C ALA A 106 -7.45 -3.18 14.26
N ALA A 107 -7.33 -3.19 12.94
CA ALA A 107 -7.12 -4.41 12.16
C ALA A 107 -5.80 -5.13 12.49
N GLY A 108 -4.84 -4.46 13.14
CA GLY A 108 -3.61 -5.08 13.65
C GLY A 108 -3.82 -6.16 14.72
N PHE A 109 -5.02 -6.23 15.34
CA PHE A 109 -5.41 -7.38 16.17
C PHE A 109 -5.62 -8.66 15.33
N GLY A 110 -5.99 -8.53 14.06
CA GLY A 110 -6.23 -9.67 13.15
C GLY A 110 -4.97 -10.47 12.82
N ASP A 111 -3.80 -9.81 12.84
CA ASP A 111 -2.50 -10.45 12.62
C ASP A 111 -2.21 -11.56 13.66
N LEU A 112 -2.81 -11.48 14.85
CA LEU A 112 -2.64 -12.49 15.90
C LEU A 112 -3.23 -13.85 15.49
N GLY A 113 -4.14 -13.88 14.51
CA GLY A 113 -4.71 -15.10 13.93
C GLY A 113 -4.12 -15.47 12.57
N GLY A 114 -3.05 -14.80 12.12
CA GLY A 114 -2.45 -14.98 10.78
C GLY A 114 -3.29 -14.41 9.63
N LEU A 115 -4.39 -13.71 9.91
CA LEU A 115 -5.27 -13.13 8.90
C LEU A 115 -4.85 -11.70 8.56
N ASP A 116 -4.64 -11.42 7.28
CA ASP A 116 -4.26 -10.10 6.78
C ASP A 116 -5.47 -9.15 6.66
N VAL A 117 -6.11 -8.89 7.81
CA VAL A 117 -7.25 -7.97 7.91
C VAL A 117 -6.82 -6.54 7.60
N GLN A 118 -5.56 -6.22 7.88
CA GLN A 118 -4.96 -4.92 7.55
C GLN A 118 -4.97 -4.66 6.03
N ALA A 119 -4.53 -5.62 5.19
CA ALA A 119 -4.60 -5.49 3.74
C ALA A 119 -6.03 -5.28 3.23
N MET A 120 -7.02 -5.95 3.84
CA MET A 120 -8.43 -5.75 3.48
C MET A 120 -8.91 -4.32 3.76
N VAL A 121 -8.60 -3.77 4.93
CA VAL A 121 -8.98 -2.39 5.29
C VAL A 121 -8.35 -1.39 4.33
N ILE A 122 -7.08 -1.56 4.01
CA ILE A 122 -6.40 -0.60 3.15
C ILE A 122 -6.78 -0.75 1.67
N ALA A 123 -7.10 -1.96 1.20
CA ALA A 123 -7.70 -2.16 -0.12
C ALA A 123 -9.08 -1.49 -0.23
N ALA A 124 -9.89 -1.55 0.83
CA ALA A 124 -11.13 -0.79 0.90
C ALA A 124 -10.89 0.73 0.83
N SER A 125 -9.87 1.23 1.54
CA SER A 125 -9.45 2.63 1.40
C SER A 125 -9.04 3.00 -0.03
N ALA A 126 -8.27 2.14 -0.70
CA ALA A 126 -7.76 2.41 -2.04
C ALA A 126 -8.86 2.48 -3.10
N SER A 127 -9.91 1.67 -2.98
CA SER A 127 -11.07 1.74 -3.88
C SER A 127 -12.06 2.86 -3.52
N LEU A 128 -12.20 3.20 -2.23
CA LEU A 128 -13.10 4.24 -1.77
C LEU A 128 -12.53 5.65 -1.95
N PHE A 129 -11.35 5.90 -1.40
CA PHE A 129 -10.72 7.21 -1.29
C PHE A 129 -9.54 7.43 -2.26
N GLY A 130 -8.85 6.35 -2.65
CA GLY A 130 -7.71 6.43 -3.56
C GLY A 130 -6.37 6.77 -2.92
N SER A 131 -5.38 7.09 -3.75
CA SER A 131 -3.95 7.01 -3.41
C SER A 131 -3.53 7.74 -2.13
N VAL A 132 -3.96 8.99 -1.96
CA VAL A 132 -3.46 9.86 -0.88
C VAL A 132 -3.97 9.41 0.48
N VAL A 133 -5.27 9.09 0.57
CA VAL A 133 -5.87 8.63 1.82
C VAL A 133 -5.35 7.26 2.20
N SER A 134 -5.14 6.36 1.23
CA SER A 134 -4.55 5.05 1.52
C SER A 134 -3.11 5.17 2.00
N PHE A 135 -2.27 5.98 1.34
CA PHE A 135 -0.90 6.17 1.79
C PHE A 135 -0.83 6.67 3.24
N PHE A 136 -1.45 7.81 3.54
CA PHE A 136 -1.34 8.42 4.87
C PHE A 136 -2.16 7.68 5.93
N GLY A 137 -3.32 7.13 5.56
CA GLY A 137 -4.14 6.31 6.45
C GLY A 137 -3.38 5.07 6.92
N LEU A 138 -2.77 4.32 6.00
CA LEU A 138 -1.91 3.20 6.36
C LEU A 138 -0.72 3.69 7.19
N PHE A 139 -0.03 4.74 6.75
CA PHE A 139 1.19 5.20 7.42
C PHE A 139 0.94 5.51 8.89
N VAL A 140 -0.13 6.25 9.18
CA VAL A 140 -0.53 6.57 10.56
C VAL A 140 -1.02 5.31 11.29
N GLY A 141 -1.89 4.53 10.67
CA GLY A 141 -2.49 3.34 11.28
C GLY A 141 -1.46 2.27 11.65
N GLN A 142 -0.48 2.03 10.78
CA GLN A 142 0.59 1.06 11.01
C GLN A 142 1.50 1.50 12.15
N ILE A 143 1.87 2.78 12.23
CA ILE A 143 2.65 3.30 13.37
C ILE A 143 1.87 3.09 14.68
N ILE A 144 0.57 3.41 14.70
CA ILE A 144 -0.26 3.20 15.90
C ILE A 144 -0.35 1.71 16.24
N ALA A 145 -0.64 0.84 15.27
CA ALA A 145 -0.72 -0.60 15.48
C ALA A 145 0.55 -1.15 16.12
N ARG A 146 1.72 -0.81 15.57
CA ARG A 146 2.99 -1.40 15.99
C ARG A 146 3.59 -0.75 17.23
N VAL A 147 3.15 0.45 17.62
CA VAL A 147 3.59 1.07 18.87
C VAL A 147 2.68 0.69 20.04
N PHE A 148 1.36 0.59 19.81
CA PHE A 148 0.39 0.52 20.92
C PHE A 148 -0.45 -0.76 20.98
N ILE A 149 -0.58 -1.52 19.89
CA ILE A 149 -1.53 -2.64 19.81
C ILE A 149 -0.80 -3.98 19.71
N ASN A 150 -0.01 -4.16 18.66
CA ASN A 150 0.73 -5.37 18.39
C ASN A 150 2.15 -5.01 17.93
N PRO A 151 3.11 -4.89 18.86
CA PRO A 151 4.49 -4.51 18.55
C PRO A 151 5.27 -5.61 17.83
N VAL A 152 4.69 -6.80 17.66
CA VAL A 152 5.30 -7.93 16.96
C VAL A 152 4.63 -8.07 15.59
N TRP A 153 5.43 -8.03 14.52
CA TRP A 153 4.96 -8.38 13.19
C TRP A 153 4.74 -9.90 13.11
N SER A 154 3.73 -10.35 12.38
CA SER A 154 3.67 -11.73 11.83
C SER A 154 4.93 -12.16 11.02
N GLY A 155 5.91 -11.28 10.79
CA GLY A 155 7.24 -11.60 10.24
C GLY A 155 8.37 -11.76 11.26
N GLY A 156 8.09 -11.71 12.57
CA GLY A 156 9.04 -12.15 13.61
C GLY A 156 10.29 -11.28 13.82
N SER A 157 10.29 -9.99 13.45
CA SER A 157 11.50 -9.18 13.60
C SER A 157 11.74 -8.68 15.02
N SER A 158 12.90 -9.01 15.60
CA SER A 158 13.38 -8.49 16.90
C SER A 158 13.75 -6.99 16.88
N THR A 159 13.90 -6.41 15.68
CA THR A 159 14.30 -5.01 15.44
C THR A 159 13.12 -4.05 15.21
N ALA A 160 11.94 -4.38 15.76
CA ALA A 160 10.64 -3.75 15.45
C ALA A 160 10.65 -2.20 15.41
N VAL A 161 11.43 -1.51 16.25
CA VAL A 161 11.48 -0.04 16.26
C VAL A 161 12.31 0.54 15.10
N SER A 162 13.47 -0.04 14.78
CA SER A 162 14.39 0.52 13.77
C SER A 162 13.94 0.26 12.34
N THR A 163 13.04 -0.70 12.14
CA THR A 163 12.49 -1.08 10.83
C THR A 163 11.07 -0.59 10.61
N LEU A 164 10.37 -0.12 11.67
CA LEU A 164 8.96 0.29 11.63
C LEU A 164 8.66 1.29 10.50
N ILE A 165 9.39 2.40 10.46
CA ILE A 165 9.12 3.45 9.47
C ILE A 165 9.42 2.95 8.06
N ALA A 166 10.50 2.19 7.90
CA ALA A 166 10.89 1.67 6.60
C ALA A 166 9.82 0.74 6.02
N TYR A 167 9.38 -0.25 6.80
CA TYR A 167 8.31 -1.15 6.37
C TYR A 167 6.96 -0.44 6.16
N THR A 168 6.60 0.47 7.06
CA THR A 168 5.36 1.27 6.93
C THR A 168 5.36 2.06 5.62
N LEU A 169 6.51 2.61 5.24
CA LEU A 169 6.67 3.39 4.03
C LEU A 169 6.64 2.52 2.77
N ILE A 170 7.27 1.35 2.81
CA ILE A 170 7.17 0.34 1.74
C ILE A 170 5.70 0.00 1.52
N ASP A 171 4.96 -0.37 2.56
CA ASP A 171 3.56 -0.78 2.43
C ASP A 171 2.68 0.39 1.96
N ALA A 172 2.77 1.56 2.61
CA ALA A 172 1.98 2.73 2.25
C ALA A 172 2.13 3.12 0.77
N SER A 173 3.34 2.97 0.22
CA SER A 173 3.60 3.31 -1.19
C SER A 173 3.07 2.28 -2.19
N ILE A 174 2.88 1.02 -1.80
CA ILE A 174 2.10 0.03 -2.56
C ILE A 174 0.66 0.51 -2.68
N TRP A 175 0.07 0.95 -1.56
CA TRP A 175 -1.34 1.34 -1.53
C TRP A 175 -1.61 2.69 -2.19
N ALA A 176 -0.63 3.59 -2.26
CA ALA A 176 -0.67 4.76 -3.13
C ALA A 176 -0.83 4.36 -4.61
N TYR A 177 -0.06 3.37 -5.06
CA TYR A 177 -0.16 2.82 -6.41
C TYR A 177 -1.50 2.13 -6.65
N ALA A 178 -1.92 1.27 -5.72
CA ALA A 178 -3.17 0.51 -5.80
C ALA A 178 -4.38 1.45 -5.96
N GLY A 179 -4.46 2.51 -5.14
CA GLY A 179 -5.52 3.51 -5.23
C GLY A 179 -5.57 4.22 -6.59
N TYR A 180 -4.41 4.52 -7.19
CA TYR A 180 -4.35 5.12 -8.52
C TYR A 180 -4.84 4.14 -9.58
N MET A 181 -4.38 2.89 -9.53
CA MET A 181 -4.78 1.87 -10.51
C MET A 181 -6.27 1.55 -10.42
N TYR A 182 -6.84 1.53 -9.21
CA TYR A 182 -8.26 1.32 -9.02
C TYR A 182 -9.08 2.42 -9.67
N PHE A 183 -8.75 3.68 -9.41
CA PHE A 183 -9.50 4.78 -10.00
C PHE A 183 -9.33 4.84 -11.52
N LYS A 184 -8.11 4.65 -12.02
CA LYS A 184 -7.82 4.63 -13.45
C LYS A 184 -8.58 3.54 -14.19
N ASN A 185 -8.63 2.32 -13.65
CA ASN A 185 -9.16 1.17 -14.37
C ASN A 185 -10.62 0.88 -14.05
N VAL A 186 -11.06 1.07 -12.80
CA VAL A 186 -12.39 0.66 -12.32
C VAL A 186 -13.35 1.84 -12.23
N VAL A 187 -12.94 2.95 -11.59
CA VAL A 187 -13.79 4.13 -11.45
C VAL A 187 -13.98 4.80 -12.82
N ASN A 188 -12.88 5.02 -13.54
CA ASN A 188 -12.89 5.61 -14.89
C ASN A 188 -13.02 4.56 -16.01
N ARG A 189 -13.73 3.44 -15.76
CA ARG A 189 -13.85 2.36 -16.75
C ARG A 189 -14.71 2.71 -17.98
N GLY A 190 -15.57 3.73 -17.90
CA GLY A 190 -16.57 4.02 -18.92
C GLY A 190 -17.53 2.84 -19.10
N ASP A 191 -17.76 2.43 -20.35
CA ASP A 191 -18.65 1.31 -20.70
C ASP A 191 -18.00 -0.07 -20.54
N LYS A 192 -16.74 -0.12 -20.13
CA LYS A 192 -15.99 -1.38 -20.01
C LYS A 192 -16.53 -2.21 -18.84
N PRO A 193 -16.55 -3.55 -18.96
CA PRO A 193 -17.11 -4.42 -17.94
C PRO A 193 -16.34 -4.29 -16.62
N PHE A 194 -17.09 -4.17 -15.52
CA PHE A 194 -16.54 -4.01 -14.17
C PHE A 194 -15.58 -5.14 -13.82
N PHE A 195 -16.00 -6.40 -13.99
CA PHE A 195 -15.25 -7.57 -13.54
C PHE A 195 -13.88 -7.68 -14.22
N GLY A 196 -13.80 -7.45 -15.54
CA GLY A 196 -12.53 -7.47 -16.27
C GLY A 196 -11.57 -6.37 -15.79
N ARG A 197 -12.07 -5.17 -15.52
CA ARG A 197 -11.25 -4.05 -15.02
C ARG A 197 -10.83 -4.23 -13.57
N PHE A 198 -11.72 -4.81 -12.76
CA PHE A 198 -11.44 -5.21 -11.38
C PHE A 198 -10.30 -6.24 -11.34
N LEU A 199 -10.38 -7.32 -12.12
CA LEU A 199 -9.32 -8.34 -12.17
C LEU A 199 -7.98 -7.77 -12.62
N VAL A 200 -7.97 -6.94 -13.67
CA VAL A 200 -6.73 -6.26 -14.11
C VAL A 200 -6.14 -5.41 -12.98
N THR A 201 -6.97 -4.70 -12.23
CA THR A 201 -6.52 -3.87 -11.10
C THR A 201 -5.98 -4.70 -9.95
N LEU A 202 -6.63 -5.81 -9.64
CA LEU A 202 -6.17 -6.76 -8.62
C LEU A 202 -4.80 -7.32 -8.99
N LEU A 203 -4.64 -7.81 -10.22
CA LEU A 203 -3.36 -8.34 -10.71
C LEU A 203 -2.25 -7.29 -10.72
N LEU A 204 -2.55 -6.06 -11.13
CA LEU A 204 -1.58 -4.96 -11.11
C LEU A 204 -1.16 -4.60 -9.68
N THR A 205 -2.11 -4.53 -8.75
CA THR A 205 -1.85 -4.28 -7.32
C THR A 205 -0.94 -5.37 -6.75
N GLU A 206 -1.31 -6.63 -6.95
CA GLU A 206 -0.59 -7.77 -6.39
C GLU A 206 0.79 -7.96 -7.02
N ALA A 207 0.96 -7.61 -8.29
CA ALA A 207 2.27 -7.59 -8.96
C ALA A 207 3.25 -6.56 -8.38
N VAL A 208 2.80 -5.63 -7.54
CA VAL A 208 3.66 -4.71 -6.78
C VAL A 208 3.69 -5.10 -5.30
N HIS A 209 2.52 -5.38 -4.74
CA HIS A 209 2.36 -5.75 -3.33
C HIS A 209 3.23 -6.96 -2.96
N GLN A 210 3.07 -8.06 -3.70
CA GLN A 210 3.72 -9.33 -3.44
C GLN A 210 5.25 -9.24 -3.64
N PRO A 211 5.80 -8.71 -4.76
CA PRO A 211 7.25 -8.69 -4.94
C PRO A 211 7.98 -7.77 -3.98
N TRP A 212 7.36 -6.68 -3.52
CA TRP A 212 7.99 -5.80 -2.53
C TRP A 212 8.16 -6.50 -1.20
N TRP A 213 7.11 -7.16 -0.69
CA TRP A 213 7.22 -8.01 0.50
C TRP A 213 8.17 -9.18 0.31
N PHE A 214 8.11 -9.83 -0.85
CA PHE A 214 9.06 -10.88 -1.19
C PHE A 214 10.51 -10.40 -1.09
N THR A 215 10.80 -9.19 -1.56
CA THR A 215 12.13 -8.58 -1.52
C THR A 215 12.61 -8.34 -0.08
N THR A 216 11.72 -7.99 0.85
CA THR A 216 12.13 -7.72 2.24
C THR A 216 12.65 -8.97 2.96
N TYR A 217 12.15 -10.18 2.62
CA TYR A 217 12.70 -11.43 3.16
C TYR A 217 14.19 -11.56 2.86
N TRP A 218 14.59 -11.27 1.62
CA TRP A 218 15.98 -11.38 1.17
C TRP A 218 16.88 -10.29 1.74
N ILE A 219 16.34 -9.08 1.93
CA ILE A 219 17.08 -7.98 2.56
C ILE A 219 17.34 -8.32 4.04
N MET A 220 16.31 -8.72 4.77
CA MET A 220 16.35 -8.77 6.24
C MET A 220 16.84 -10.09 6.81
N ASN A 221 16.98 -11.15 6.01
CA ASN A 221 17.40 -12.47 6.48
C ASN A 221 18.64 -12.99 5.77
N THR A 222 19.42 -13.85 6.44
CA THR A 222 20.41 -14.68 5.72
C THR A 222 19.70 -15.51 4.64
N ARG A 223 20.44 -15.99 3.65
CA ARG A 223 19.85 -16.77 2.55
C ARG A 223 19.04 -17.96 3.05
N GLU A 224 19.57 -18.68 4.04
CA GLU A 224 18.94 -19.87 4.62
C GLU A 224 17.63 -19.50 5.33
N ALA A 225 17.65 -18.43 6.13
CA ALA A 225 16.48 -17.93 6.84
C ALA A 225 15.44 -17.35 5.88
N ALA A 226 15.86 -16.61 4.85
CA ALA A 226 14.99 -16.08 3.80
C ALA A 226 14.26 -17.21 3.06
N ILE A 227 14.97 -18.27 2.66
CA ILE A 227 14.36 -19.45 2.03
C ILE A 227 13.34 -20.09 2.97
N THR A 228 13.69 -20.26 4.24
CA THR A 228 12.80 -20.88 5.24
C THR A 228 11.51 -20.08 5.41
N ASN A 229 11.62 -18.76 5.58
CA ASN A 229 10.48 -17.86 5.76
C ASN A 229 9.63 -17.77 4.49
N VAL A 230 10.26 -17.70 3.30
CA VAL A 230 9.54 -17.72 2.02
C VAL A 230 8.77 -19.03 1.86
N LEU A 231 9.38 -20.18 2.17
CA LEU A 231 8.66 -21.45 2.08
C LEU A 231 7.48 -21.50 3.04
N ALA A 232 7.65 -21.02 4.27
CA ALA A 232 6.57 -20.97 5.26
C ALA A 232 5.39 -20.10 4.78
N ASP A 233 5.66 -18.88 4.30
CA ASP A 233 4.59 -17.92 4.02
C ASP A 233 3.96 -18.07 2.63
N TRP A 234 4.69 -18.66 1.67
CA TRP A 234 4.27 -18.70 0.25
C TRP A 234 3.90 -20.09 -0.26
N VAL A 235 4.39 -21.16 0.38
CA VAL A 235 4.32 -22.52 -0.16
C VAL A 235 3.68 -23.51 0.82
N VAL A 236 4.10 -23.50 2.08
CA VAL A 236 3.74 -24.55 3.04
C VAL A 236 2.38 -24.25 3.70
N LEU A 237 1.43 -25.16 3.52
CA LEU A 237 0.15 -25.14 4.23
C LEU A 237 0.37 -25.38 5.73
N GLY A 238 -0.20 -24.53 6.60
CA GLY A 238 -0.11 -24.70 8.05
C GLY A 238 1.09 -24.02 8.72
N ALA A 239 2.06 -23.50 7.96
CA ALA A 239 3.25 -22.82 8.50
C ALA A 239 2.99 -21.34 8.82
N GLY A 240 1.96 -21.05 9.63
CA GLY A 240 1.59 -19.69 10.06
C GLY A 240 0.11 -19.32 9.81
N ASN A 241 -0.62 -20.12 9.03
CA ASN A 241 -2.05 -19.99 8.79
C ASN A 241 -2.73 -21.36 8.66
N LEU A 242 -3.93 -21.50 9.26
CA LEU A 242 -4.60 -22.80 9.41
C LEU A 242 -5.06 -23.45 8.09
N PHE A 243 -5.21 -22.70 7.00
CA PHE A 243 -5.95 -23.18 5.82
C PHE A 243 -5.24 -22.99 4.47
N PHE A 244 -4.42 -21.94 4.30
CA PHE A 244 -3.72 -21.61 3.04
C PHE A 244 -2.42 -20.83 3.33
N PRO A 245 -1.45 -20.76 2.40
CA PRO A 245 -0.26 -19.93 2.59
C PRO A 245 -0.67 -18.46 2.71
N TYR A 246 0.00 -17.71 3.59
CA TYR A 246 -0.37 -16.34 3.96
C TYR A 246 -0.53 -15.42 2.74
N TRP A 247 0.44 -15.44 1.82
CA TRP A 247 0.44 -14.56 0.65
C TRP A 247 -0.64 -14.89 -0.37
N TRP A 248 -1.16 -16.12 -0.37
CA TRP A 248 -2.31 -16.50 -1.21
C TRP A 248 -3.63 -16.02 -0.63
N LEU A 249 -3.76 -16.03 0.71
CA LEU A 249 -4.91 -15.43 1.38
C LEU A 249 -4.95 -13.92 1.17
N SER A 250 -3.80 -13.25 1.08
CA SER A 250 -3.74 -11.81 0.83
C SER A 250 -4.52 -11.41 -0.43
N PHE A 251 -4.44 -12.18 -1.53
CA PHE A 251 -5.28 -11.93 -2.73
C PHE A 251 -6.78 -11.85 -2.42
N LEU A 252 -7.28 -12.74 -1.56
CA LEU A 252 -8.69 -12.77 -1.17
C LEU A 252 -9.04 -11.58 -0.30
N PHE A 253 -8.18 -11.21 0.66
CA PHE A 253 -8.39 -10.04 1.51
C PHE A 253 -8.34 -8.73 0.72
N VAL A 254 -7.39 -8.58 -0.20
CA VAL A 254 -7.29 -7.41 -1.08
C VAL A 254 -8.50 -7.32 -2.02
N ALA A 255 -8.91 -8.42 -2.64
CA ALA A 255 -10.11 -8.44 -3.47
C ALA A 255 -11.38 -8.07 -2.67
N THR A 256 -11.52 -8.63 -1.47
CA THR A 256 -12.66 -8.34 -0.58
C THR A 256 -12.68 -6.88 -0.17
N GLY A 257 -11.52 -6.34 0.22
CA GLY A 257 -11.39 -4.93 0.57
C GLY A 257 -11.76 -4.01 -0.58
N PHE A 258 -11.23 -4.25 -1.78
CA PHE A 258 -11.60 -3.50 -2.97
C PHE A 258 -13.11 -3.53 -3.27
N LEU A 259 -13.77 -4.68 -3.11
CA LEU A 259 -15.21 -4.79 -3.30
C LEU A 259 -15.99 -4.01 -2.22
N ALA A 260 -15.55 -4.07 -0.97
CA ALA A 260 -16.16 -3.33 0.13
C ALA A 260 -16.06 -1.81 -0.08
N GLY A 261 -14.89 -1.31 -0.46
CA GLY A 261 -14.70 0.12 -0.72
C GLY A 261 -15.45 0.62 -1.95
N GLU A 262 -15.52 -0.17 -3.03
CA GLU A 262 -16.36 0.14 -4.20
C GLU A 262 -17.85 0.14 -3.86
N ALA A 263 -18.32 -0.81 -3.05
CA ALA A 263 -19.71 -0.83 -2.59
C ALA A 263 -20.05 0.45 -1.81
N ALA A 264 -19.20 0.83 -0.85
CA ALA A 264 -19.36 2.08 -0.11
C ALA A 264 -19.34 3.31 -1.03
N ARG A 265 -18.40 3.34 -2.00
CA ARG A 265 -18.28 4.43 -2.98
C ARG A 265 -19.55 4.60 -3.80
N ARG A 266 -20.13 3.49 -4.29
CA ARG A 266 -21.38 3.51 -5.06
C ARG A 266 -22.54 4.07 -4.27
N VAL A 267 -22.70 3.66 -3.01
CA VAL A 267 -23.75 4.19 -2.12
C VAL A 267 -23.59 5.70 -1.93
N ILE A 268 -22.38 6.16 -1.63
CA ILE A 268 -22.10 7.60 -1.43
C ILE A 268 -22.38 8.39 -2.72
N SER A 269 -22.03 7.83 -3.89
CA SER A 269 -22.28 8.49 -5.18
C SER A 269 -23.76 8.52 -5.59
N GLY A 270 -24.56 7.53 -5.18
CA GLY A 270 -25.96 7.38 -5.57
C GLY A 270 -26.97 8.12 -4.69
N GLY A 271 -26.53 8.69 -3.56
CA GLY A 271 -27.42 9.29 -2.55
C GLY A 271 -28.15 10.58 -2.97
N ARG A 272 -27.96 11.09 -4.19
CA ARG A 272 -28.65 12.32 -4.67
C ARG A 272 -29.19 12.28 -6.09
N THR A 273 -28.90 11.28 -6.90
CA THR A 273 -29.49 11.15 -8.24
C THR A 273 -30.98 10.82 -8.23
N LYS A 274 -31.60 10.66 -7.05
CA LYS A 274 -33.06 10.47 -6.90
C LYS A 274 -33.83 11.73 -6.48
N GLU A 275 -33.17 12.87 -6.25
CA GLU A 275 -33.86 14.09 -5.78
C GLU A 275 -34.08 15.14 -6.90
N GLU A 276 -33.69 14.87 -8.15
CA GLU A 276 -33.82 15.85 -9.25
C GLU A 276 -34.66 15.33 -10.45
N GLU A 277 -35.46 14.26 -10.28
CA GLU A 277 -36.38 13.75 -11.32
C GLU A 277 -37.86 13.74 -10.92
N ASP A 278 -38.27 14.53 -9.91
CA ASP A 278 -39.70 14.80 -9.60
C ASP A 278 -40.04 16.29 -9.77
#